data_AF-A0A353E831-F1
#
_entry.id   AF-A0A353E831-F1
#
_cell.length_a   1.000
_cell.length_b   1.000
_cell.length_c   1.000
_cell.angle_alpha   90.00
_cell.angle_beta   90.00
_cell.angle_gamma   90.00
#
_symmetry.space_group_name_H-M   'P 1'
#
loop_
_entity.id
_entity.type
_entity.pdbx_description
1 polymer ?
#
loop_
_entity_poly.entity_id
_entity_poly.type
_entity_poly.pdbx_seq_one_letter_code
_entity_poly.pdbx_strand_id
1 'polypeptide(L)' 'MSWAEYVEKTEWKNHADLKAAFPSADYVGNDRYVFNISGNKFRLVTIVVFFQGFLHIRFVGTHAEYDKIKDIKNI' A
#
# COMPACT_ATOMS: atom_id res chain seq x y z
N MET A 1 12.41 9.64 7.85
CA MET A 1 12.10 8.21 7.67
C MET A 1 11.23 8.08 6.45
N SER A 2 11.65 7.28 5.48
CA SER A 2 10.87 6.99 4.27
C SER A 2 9.78 5.96 4.56
N TRP A 3 8.86 5.78 3.62
CA TRP A 3 7.85 4.71 3.70
C TRP A 3 8.52 3.33 3.76
N ALA A 4 9.52 3.08 2.91
CA ALA A 4 10.21 1.79 2.85
C ALA A 4 10.95 1.48 4.16
N GLU A 5 11.70 2.45 4.70
CA GLU A 5 12.40 2.30 5.98
C GLU A 5 11.46 2.00 7.15
N TYR A 6 10.24 2.56 7.14
CA TYR A 6 9.24 2.29 8.16
C TYR A 6 8.71 0.86 8.01
N VAL A 7 8.29 0.47 6.81
CA VAL A 7 7.75 -0.86 6.53
C VAL A 7 8.74 -1.96 6.87
N GLU A 8 10.01 -1.83 6.48
CA GLU A 8 11.08 -2.79 6.77
C GLU A 8 11.33 -3.02 8.28
N LYS A 9 10.94 -2.07 9.13
CA LYS A 9 11.12 -2.14 10.59
C LYS A 9 9.84 -2.51 11.33
N THR A 10 8.76 -2.79 10.61
CA THR A 10 7.45 -3.07 11.18
C THR A 10 6.94 -4.42 10.74
N GLU A 11 6.16 -5.05 11.60
CA GLU A 11 5.44 -6.27 11.30
C GLU A 11 3.95 -6.02 11.60
N TRP A 12 3.09 -6.16 10.59
CA TRP A 12 1.64 -6.10 10.76
C TRP A 12 1.08 -7.50 10.65
N LYS A 13 0.24 -7.90 11.61
CA LYS A 13 -0.32 -9.26 11.65
C LYS A 13 -1.68 -9.33 10.98
N ASN A 14 -2.32 -8.18 10.77
CA ASN A 14 -3.66 -8.10 10.22
C ASN A 14 -3.96 -6.70 9.64
N HIS A 15 -5.14 -6.57 9.03
CA HIS A 15 -5.66 -5.33 8.46
C HIS A 15 -5.72 -4.17 9.48
N ALA A 16 -6.14 -4.45 10.72
CA ALA A 16 -6.30 -3.42 11.75
C ALA A 16 -4.95 -2.82 12.15
N ASP A 17 -3.91 -3.66 12.30
CA ASP A 17 -2.55 -3.21 12.60
C ASP A 17 -2.02 -2.27 11.49
N LEU A 18 -2.18 -2.66 10.23
CA LEU A 18 -1.78 -1.85 9.09
C LEU A 18 -2.55 -0.52 9.06
N LYS A 19 -3.87 -0.54 9.27
CA LYS A 19 -4.68 0.68 9.31
C LYS A 19 -4.36 1.58 10.50
N ALA A 20 -3.92 1.02 11.63
CA ALA A 20 -3.45 1.82 12.75
C ALA A 20 -2.14 2.55 12.41
N ALA A 21 -1.22 1.90 11.71
CA ALA A 21 0.04 2.50 11.24
C ALA A 21 -0.17 3.49 10.07
N PHE A 22 -1.07 3.15 9.15
CA PHE A 22 -1.42 3.94 7.98
C PHE A 22 -2.95 4.16 7.89
N PRO A 23 -3.49 5.14 8.64
CA PRO A 23 -4.94 5.41 8.65
C PRO A 23 -5.51 5.80 7.29
N SER A 24 -4.69 6.35 6.39
CA SER A 24 -5.06 6.72 5.03
C SER A 24 -4.85 5.61 3.99
N ALA A 25 -4.37 4.43 4.39
CA ALA A 25 -4.21 3.31 3.46
C ALA A 25 -5.58 2.73 3.08
N ASP A 26 -5.81 2.53 1.79
CA ASP A 26 -7.08 2.01 1.28
C ASP A 26 -6.94 0.54 0.90
N TYR A 27 -7.84 -0.31 1.40
CA TYR A 27 -7.96 -1.68 0.93
C TYR A 27 -8.84 -1.70 -0.32
N VAL A 28 -8.25 -2.10 -1.44
CA VAL A 28 -8.92 -2.08 -2.76
C VAL A 28 -9.36 -3.47 -3.23
N GLY A 29 -9.20 -4.49 -2.38
CA GLY A 29 -9.55 -5.88 -2.66
C GLY A 29 -8.37 -6.70 -3.20
N ASN A 30 -8.52 -8.03 -3.20
CA ASN A 30 -7.49 -8.98 -3.65
C ASN A 30 -6.11 -8.72 -3.01
N ASP A 31 -6.13 -8.59 -1.68
CA ASP A 31 -4.97 -8.34 -0.81
C ASP A 31 -4.18 -7.05 -1.12
N ARG A 32 -4.78 -6.13 -1.89
CA ARG A 32 -4.12 -4.88 -2.26
C ARG A 32 -4.46 -3.72 -1.36
N TYR A 33 -3.42 -2.96 -1.08
CA TYR A 33 -3.46 -1.71 -0.35
C TYR A 33 -2.87 -0.60 -1.18
N VAL A 34 -3.46 0.59 -1.03
CA VAL A 34 -2.98 1.82 -1.65
C VAL A 34 -2.48 2.75 -0.56
N PHE A 35 -1.22 3.16 -0.66
CA PHE A 35 -0.60 4.11 0.26
C PHE A 35 -0.39 5.46 -0.42
N ASN A 36 -0.66 6.53 0.33
CA ASN A 36 -0.34 7.90 -0.08
C ASN A 36 1.09 8.22 0.38
N ILE A 37 2.01 8.46 -0.57
CA ILE A 37 3.42 8.74 -0.26
C ILE A 37 3.86 10.12 -0.79
N SER A 38 5.00 10.61 -0.29
CA SER A 38 5.61 11.89 -0.70
C SER A 38 4.64 13.08 -0.57
N GLY A 39 3.98 13.21 0.58
CA GLY A 39 3.00 14.29 0.81
C GLY A 39 1.77 14.18 -0.09
N ASN A 40 1.24 12.96 -0.26
CA ASN A 40 0.05 12.66 -1.08
C ASN A 40 0.22 12.85 -2.60
N LYS A 41 1.45 13.07 -3.09
CA LYS A 41 1.72 13.27 -4.52
C LYS A 41 1.67 11.97 -5.33
N PHE A 42 1.94 10.85 -4.68
CA PHE A 42 2.00 9.53 -5.32
C PHE A 42 1.11 8.52 -4.61
N ARG A 43 0.71 7.50 -5.36
CA ARG A 43 0.04 6.29 -4.90
C ARG A 43 0.98 5.12 -5.07
N LEU A 44 1.10 4.33 -4.01
CA LEU A 44 1.85 3.09 -3.97
C LEU A 44 0.86 1.95 -3.78
N VAL A 45 0.72 1.08 -4.79
CA VAL A 45 -0.18 -0.07 -4.75
C VAL A 45 0.64 -1.30 -4.45
N THR A 46 0.20 -2.06 -3.45
CA THR A 46 0.96 -3.18 -2.92
C THR A 46 0.04 -4.34 -2.61
N ILE A 47 0.50 -5.57 -2.86
CA ILE A 47 -0.10 -6.76 -2.25
C ILE A 47 0.51 -6.93 -0.87
N VAL A 48 -0.32 -7.13 0.17
CA VAL A 48 0.12 -7.33 1.55
C VAL A 48 -0.28 -8.73 2.00
N VAL A 49 0.72 -9.55 2.35
CA VAL A 49 0.54 -10.92 2.82
C VAL A 49 0.95 -11.00 4.29
N PHE A 50 -0.01 -10.72 5.19
CA PHE A 50 0.26 -10.57 6.63
C PHE A 50 0.95 -11.78 7.28
N PHE A 51 0.49 -12.99 6.99
CA PHE A 51 1.03 -14.19 7.64
C PHE A 51 2.48 -14.50 7.26
N GLN A 52 2.94 -13.99 6.11
CA GLN A 52 4.33 -14.12 5.68
C GLN A 52 5.15 -12.86 5.97
N GLY A 53 4.51 -11.76 6.38
CA GLY A 53 5.16 -10.46 6.55
C GLY A 53 5.67 -9.85 5.23
N PHE A 54 5.14 -10.27 4.08
CA PHE A 54 5.61 -9.79 2.78
C PHE A 54 4.70 -8.71 2.21
N LEU A 55 5.34 -7.80 1.48
CA LEU A 55 4.68 -6.69 0.81
C LEU A 55 5.28 -6.50 -0.58
N HIS A 56 4.45 -6.69 -1.61
CA HIS A 56 4.90 -6.68 -3.01
C HIS A 56 4.38 -5.43 -3.70
N ILE A 57 5.29 -4.57 -4.15
CA ILE A 57 4.94 -3.36 -4.92
C ILE A 57 4.43 -3.78 -6.31
N ARG A 58 3.23 -3.33 -6.66
CA ARG A 58 2.62 -3.55 -7.99
C ARG A 58 2.65 -2.30 -8.84
N PHE A 59 2.57 -1.13 -8.21
CA PHE A 59 2.57 0.15 -8.92
C PHE A 59 3.07 1.28 -8.01
N VAL A 60 3.80 2.22 -8.62
CA VAL A 60 4.13 3.52 -8.04
C VAL A 60 3.87 4.57 -9.10
N GLY A 61 3.08 5.59 -8.79
CA GLY A 61 2.81 6.66 -9.75
C GLY A 61 2.06 7.82 -9.14
N THR A 62 1.96 8.90 -9.90
CA THR A 62 1.18 10.08 -9.54
C THR A 62 -0.30 9.75 -9.41
N HIS A 63 -1.07 10.66 -8.81
CA HIS A 63 -2.53 10.50 -8.75
C HIS A 63 -3.15 10.32 -10.14
N ALA A 64 -2.69 11.09 -11.13
CA ALA A 64 -3.20 11.01 -12.50
C ALA A 64 -2.85 9.70 -13.22
N GLU A 65 -1.74 9.06 -12.86
CA GLU A 65 -1.40 7.72 -13.38
C GLU A 65 -2.20 6.63 -12.67
N TYR A 66 -2.37 6.78 -11.34
CA TYR A 66 -3.20 5.88 -10.55
C TYR A 66 -4.66 5.87 -11.05
N ASP A 67 -5.23 7.03 -11.37
CA ASP A 67 -6.62 7.15 -11.85
C ASP A 67 -6.86 6.48 -13.20
N LYS A 68 -5.80 6.18 -13.96
CA LYS A 68 -5.89 5.45 -15.23
C LYS A 68 -6.00 3.94 -15.03
N ILE A 69 -5.74 3.42 -13.83
CA ILE A 69 -5.85 2.00 -13.51
C ILE A 69 -7.34 1.63 -13.47
N LYS A 70 -7.79 0.87 -14.47
CA LYS A 70 -9.19 0.42 -14.56
C LYS A 70 -9.53 -0.74 -13.62
N ASP A 71 -8.57 -1.62 -13.37
CA ASP A 71 -8.76 -2.82 -12.56
C ASP A 71 -7.65 -3.00 -11.54
N ILE A 72 -7.71 -2.17 -10.49
CA ILE A 72 -6.69 -2.14 -9.43
C ILE A 72 -6.52 -3.48 -8.71
N LYS A 73 -7.56 -4.32 -8.69
CA LYS A 73 -7.57 -5.62 -8.03
C LYS A 73 -6.70 -6.65 -8.74
N ASN A 74 -6.27 -6.40 -9.98
CA ASN A 74 -5.59 -7.39 -10.80
C ASN A 74 -4.24 -6.92 -11.38
N ILE A 75 -3.71 -5.75 -10.99
CA ILE A 75 -2.41 -5.24 -11.49
C ILE A 75 -1.15 -5.84 -10.88
#